data_AF-A0A3M7DJJ2-F1
#
_entry.id   AF-A0A3M7DJJ2-F1
#
_cell.length_a   1.000
_cell.length_b   1.000
_cell.length_c   1.000
_cell.angle_alpha   90.00
_cell.angle_beta   90.00
_cell.angle_gamma   90.00
#
_symmetry.space_group_name_H-M   'P 1'
#
loop_
_entity.id
_entity.type
_entity.pdbx_description
1 polymer ?
#
loop_
_entity_poly.entity_id
_entity_poly.type
_entity_poly.pdbx_seq_one_letter_code
_entity_poly.pdbx_strand_id
1 'polypeptide(L)'
;MSSKEIIRDPSHAGSWYTASKLQLNSQLEGWLNEVKKPVKCIGPQSEGQTIADLPIDGGRVIIAPHAGYAYSGPAAAWAYKSWDVSKAKRVFLLGPSHHHYLSKAALSRCTHYGTPLGNLPVDRDATAELYKAGLFEWMSQSIDEDEHSLEMHLPYIFKMLSKQFGNDPSNFPLLVPIMVGNTSAATEKALGKLLAPYLADPTTAFVISSDFAHWGSRFRYTYYRPTPGGAGQMLSASAKVKDRAIHESIKEVDFECMGACESGSHEKWLDVLEDTGNTVCGRHPIGVIMSAIEELRAGDQGANQGAGQFRFVRYERSSEVKKVGESSVSYASAVAVV
;
A
#
# COMPACT_ATOMS: atom_id res chain seq x y z
N MET A 1 33.88 -7.11 -12.21
CA MET A 1 33.12 -7.68 -13.33
C MET A 1 31.80 -6.93 -13.39
N SER A 2 31.50 -6.26 -14.50
CA SER A 2 30.18 -5.62 -14.67
C SER A 2 29.12 -6.71 -14.57
N SER A 3 28.37 -6.75 -13.46
CA SER A 3 27.27 -7.69 -13.33
C SER A 3 26.23 -7.30 -14.37
N LYS A 4 25.93 -8.22 -15.29
CA LYS A 4 24.90 -8.04 -16.33
C LYS A 4 23.63 -7.47 -15.70
N GLU A 5 23.11 -6.41 -16.29
CA GLU A 5 21.84 -5.81 -15.89
C GLU A 5 20.70 -6.84 -16.07
N ILE A 6 19.90 -7.04 -15.02
CA ILE A 6 18.71 -7.89 -15.02
C ILE A 6 17.53 -6.98 -14.71
N ILE A 7 16.75 -6.64 -15.73
CA ILE A 7 15.60 -5.74 -15.61
C ILE A 7 14.36 -6.60 -15.47
N ARG A 8 13.54 -6.34 -14.44
CA ARG A 8 12.15 -6.80 -14.39
C ARG A 8 11.33 -5.94 -15.35
N ASP A 9 10.75 -6.55 -16.37
CA ASP A 9 9.98 -5.81 -17.38
C ASP A 9 8.69 -5.21 -16.77
N PRO A 10 8.21 -4.06 -17.30
CA PRO A 10 6.91 -3.49 -16.93
C PRO A 10 5.78 -4.29 -17.59
N SER A 11 5.59 -5.53 -17.15
CA SER A 11 4.71 -6.55 -17.76
C SER A 11 3.24 -6.17 -17.81
N HIS A 12 2.79 -5.24 -16.96
CA HIS A 12 1.41 -4.76 -16.89
C HIS A 12 1.19 -3.43 -17.63
N ALA A 13 2.24 -2.83 -18.19
CA ALA A 13 2.14 -1.65 -19.05
C ALA A 13 1.33 -1.97 -20.33
N GLY A 14 0.44 -1.05 -20.70
CA GLY A 14 -0.47 -1.20 -21.84
C GLY A 14 -1.82 -1.85 -21.50
N SER A 15 -1.98 -2.40 -20.30
CA SER A 15 -3.25 -2.98 -19.82
C SER A 15 -3.72 -2.33 -18.51
N TRP A 16 -2.90 -2.35 -17.46
CA TRP A 16 -3.27 -1.77 -16.16
C TRP A 16 -2.99 -0.26 -16.08
N TYR A 17 -2.02 0.21 -16.85
CA TYR A 17 -1.67 1.61 -17.04
C TYR A 17 -1.10 1.81 -18.44
N THR A 18 -1.06 3.05 -18.95
CA THR A 18 -0.58 3.28 -20.34
C THR A 18 0.92 2.98 -20.48
N ALA A 19 1.29 2.26 -21.54
CA ALA A 19 2.69 2.02 -21.90
C ALA A 19 3.37 3.26 -22.54
N SER A 20 2.60 4.30 -22.88
CA SER A 20 3.16 5.52 -23.45
C SER A 20 3.78 6.40 -22.38
N LYS A 21 5.12 6.58 -22.44
CA LYS A 21 5.87 7.45 -21.52
C LYS A 21 5.25 8.85 -21.37
N LEU A 22 4.88 9.48 -22.48
CA LEU A 22 4.32 10.84 -22.48
C LEU A 22 2.94 10.87 -21.80
N GLN A 23 2.06 9.92 -22.14
CA GLN A 23 0.72 9.85 -21.55
C GLN A 23 0.79 9.52 -20.07
N LEU A 24 1.61 8.53 -19.69
CA LEU A 24 1.78 8.11 -18.30
C LEU A 24 2.28 9.26 -17.44
N ASN A 25 3.34 9.96 -17.89
CA ASN A 25 3.87 11.11 -17.18
C ASN A 25 2.83 12.23 -17.03
N SER A 26 2.02 12.47 -18.07
CA SER A 26 0.96 13.49 -18.05
C SER A 26 -0.17 13.12 -17.08
N GLN A 27 -0.63 11.87 -17.09
CA GLN A 27 -1.66 11.36 -16.19
C GLN A 27 -1.23 11.49 -14.72
N LEU A 28 -0.02 10.99 -14.40
CA LEU A 28 0.52 11.06 -13.04
C LEU A 28 0.68 12.52 -12.57
N GLU A 29 1.20 13.41 -13.42
CA GLU A 29 1.32 14.83 -13.10
C GLU A 29 -0.05 15.49 -12.89
N GLY A 30 -1.04 15.16 -13.73
CA GLY A 30 -2.41 15.63 -13.61
C GLY A 30 -3.03 15.26 -12.26
N TRP A 31 -3.03 13.98 -11.92
CA TRP A 31 -3.57 13.50 -10.64
C TRP A 31 -2.84 14.08 -9.42
N LEU A 32 -1.50 14.18 -9.48
CA LEU A 32 -0.71 14.83 -8.42
C LEU A 32 -1.02 16.33 -8.26
N ASN A 33 -1.48 17.00 -9.32
CA ASN A 33 -1.86 18.41 -9.28
C ASN A 33 -3.31 18.63 -8.85
N GLU A 34 -4.17 17.61 -8.94
CA GLU A 34 -5.54 17.64 -8.43
C GLU A 34 -5.61 17.55 -6.90
N VAL A 35 -4.59 16.99 -6.24
CA VAL A 35 -4.48 17.00 -4.77
C VAL A 35 -4.22 18.43 -4.27
N LYS A 36 -5.27 19.07 -3.74
CA LYS A 36 -5.22 20.46 -3.24
C LYS A 36 -5.01 20.51 -1.73
N LYS A 37 -4.24 21.52 -1.31
CA LYS A 37 -4.07 21.90 0.11
C LYS A 37 -5.22 22.82 0.54
N PRO A 38 -5.63 22.79 1.82
CA PRO A 38 -5.21 21.81 2.82
C PRO A 38 -5.92 20.46 2.63
N VAL A 39 -5.27 19.37 3.02
CA VAL A 39 -5.82 18.01 2.94
C VAL A 39 -6.53 17.66 4.25
N LYS A 40 -7.79 17.26 4.17
CA LYS A 40 -8.56 16.79 5.34
C LYS A 40 -8.30 15.31 5.58
N CYS A 41 -7.98 14.95 6.81
CA CYS A 41 -7.94 13.56 7.22
C CYS A 41 -9.36 13.01 7.33
N ILE A 42 -9.54 11.75 6.92
CA ILE A 42 -10.84 11.09 6.81
C ILE A 42 -10.97 9.84 7.69
N GLY A 43 -9.87 9.38 8.30
CA GLY A 43 -9.92 8.16 9.10
C GLY A 43 -10.61 8.40 10.46
N PRO A 44 -11.19 7.37 11.09
CA PRO A 44 -11.99 7.55 12.30
C PRO A 44 -11.25 8.18 13.50
N GLN A 45 -9.92 8.02 13.60
CA GLN A 45 -9.13 8.60 14.70
C GLN A 45 -8.52 9.95 14.33
N SER A 46 -8.40 10.23 13.02
CA SER A 46 -7.84 11.48 12.50
C SER A 46 -8.90 12.44 11.94
N GLU A 47 -10.18 12.10 12.00
CA GLU A 47 -11.27 12.92 11.48
C GLU A 47 -11.23 14.35 12.06
N GLY A 48 -11.35 15.35 11.17
CA GLY A 48 -11.27 16.76 11.53
C GLY A 48 -9.83 17.32 11.59
N GLN A 49 -8.80 16.47 11.63
CA GLN A 49 -7.43 16.92 11.43
C GLN A 49 -7.20 17.40 9.99
N THR A 50 -6.31 18.37 9.85
CA THR A 50 -5.99 18.99 8.56
C THR A 50 -4.48 19.04 8.36
N ILE A 51 -4.03 18.56 7.22
CA ILE A 51 -2.67 18.66 6.74
C ILE A 51 -2.55 19.95 5.92
N ALA A 52 -1.88 20.95 6.49
CA ALA A 52 -1.75 22.26 5.87
C ALA A 52 -0.85 22.23 4.62
N ASP A 53 0.23 21.45 4.68
CA ASP A 53 1.26 21.40 3.66
C ASP A 53 1.59 19.99 3.18
N LEU A 54 2.10 19.93 1.96
CA LEU A 54 2.48 18.72 1.22
C LEU A 54 3.84 18.95 0.53
N PRO A 55 4.73 17.94 0.51
CA PRO A 55 4.59 16.68 1.24
C PRO A 55 4.57 16.90 2.75
N ILE A 56 4.10 15.91 3.52
CA ILE A 56 4.09 16.01 4.97
C ILE A 56 5.53 15.84 5.44
N ASP A 57 6.09 16.82 6.16
CA ASP A 57 7.46 16.71 6.70
C ASP A 57 7.61 15.43 7.53
N GLY A 58 8.58 14.59 7.17
CA GLY A 58 8.79 13.29 7.80
C GLY A 58 7.74 12.22 7.47
N GLY A 59 6.76 12.50 6.61
CA GLY A 59 5.74 11.59 6.11
C GLY A 59 6.30 10.55 5.13
N ARG A 60 7.17 9.68 5.62
CA ARG A 60 8.00 8.75 4.83
C ARG A 60 7.32 7.42 4.54
N VAL A 61 6.19 7.12 5.18
CA VAL A 61 5.48 5.84 5.07
C VAL A 61 4.09 6.10 4.49
N ILE A 62 3.74 5.47 3.38
CA ILE A 62 2.43 5.63 2.75
C ILE A 62 1.73 4.29 2.48
N ILE A 63 0.39 4.31 2.53
CA ILE A 63 -0.46 3.25 1.99
C ILE A 63 -1.10 3.80 0.72
N ALA A 64 -1.06 3.04 -0.38
CA ALA A 64 -1.67 3.43 -1.64
C ALA A 64 -2.26 2.20 -2.37
N PRO A 65 -3.32 2.40 -3.18
CA PRO A 65 -3.98 1.33 -3.93
C PRO A 65 -3.13 0.85 -5.12
N HIS A 66 -3.44 -0.37 -5.59
CA HIS A 66 -2.77 -1.03 -6.71
C HIS A 66 -3.72 -1.61 -7.76
N ALA A 67 -4.98 -1.18 -7.83
CA ALA A 67 -5.79 -1.45 -9.02
C ALA A 67 -5.23 -0.74 -10.28
N GLY A 68 -5.79 -1.03 -11.45
CA GLY A 68 -5.45 -0.32 -12.69
C GLY A 68 -5.68 1.19 -12.58
N TYR A 69 -4.80 1.99 -13.20
CA TYR A 69 -4.74 3.45 -13.02
C TYR A 69 -6.00 4.20 -13.44
N ALA A 70 -6.80 3.64 -14.34
CA ALA A 70 -8.11 4.20 -14.69
C ALA A 70 -9.07 4.25 -13.49
N TYR A 71 -8.87 3.41 -12.48
CA TYR A 71 -9.70 3.34 -11.28
C TYR A 71 -9.01 3.96 -10.06
N SER A 72 -7.80 3.52 -9.73
CA SER A 72 -7.13 3.86 -8.47
C SER A 72 -6.02 4.91 -8.59
N GLY A 73 -5.62 5.27 -9.81
CA GLY A 73 -4.56 6.26 -10.07
C GLY A 73 -4.81 7.59 -9.35
N PRO A 74 -6.00 8.22 -9.53
CA PRO A 74 -6.36 9.45 -8.81
C PRO A 74 -6.29 9.29 -7.29
N ALA A 75 -6.80 8.19 -6.74
CA ALA A 75 -6.75 7.92 -5.31
C ALA A 75 -5.31 7.81 -4.79
N ALA A 76 -4.44 7.05 -5.48
CA ALA A 76 -3.03 6.87 -5.14
C ALA A 76 -2.26 8.20 -5.08
N ALA A 77 -2.61 9.17 -5.94
CA ALA A 77 -1.98 10.49 -5.96
C ALA A 77 -1.99 11.18 -4.58
N TRP A 78 -3.03 10.95 -3.76
CA TRP A 78 -3.14 11.54 -2.43
C TRP A 78 -2.07 11.02 -1.47
N ALA A 79 -1.73 9.73 -1.55
CA ALA A 79 -0.65 9.15 -0.76
C ALA A 79 0.70 9.70 -1.25
N TYR A 80 0.96 9.62 -2.55
CA TYR A 80 2.23 10.07 -3.15
C TYR A 80 2.48 11.56 -3.00
N LYS A 81 1.45 12.41 -3.06
CA LYS A 81 1.60 13.85 -2.82
C LYS A 81 1.94 14.16 -1.36
N SER A 82 1.52 13.30 -0.44
CA SER A 82 1.83 13.40 1.00
C SER A 82 3.20 12.84 1.36
N TRP A 83 3.79 12.03 0.46
CA TRP A 83 5.01 11.27 0.70
C TRP A 83 6.27 12.15 0.62
N ASP A 84 6.98 12.28 1.74
CA ASP A 84 8.24 13.00 1.81
C ASP A 84 9.42 12.06 1.52
N VAL A 85 10.04 12.29 0.36
CA VAL A 85 11.24 11.58 -0.09
C VAL A 85 12.47 12.49 -0.10
N SER A 86 12.41 13.69 0.48
CA SER A 86 13.47 14.70 0.39
C SER A 86 14.83 14.23 0.93
N LYS A 87 14.82 13.32 1.91
CA LYS A 87 16.00 12.72 2.54
C LYS A 87 16.23 11.27 2.13
N ALA A 88 15.39 10.72 1.26
CA ALA A 88 15.41 9.31 0.94
C ALA A 88 16.74 8.92 0.27
N LYS A 89 17.29 7.79 0.68
CA LYS A 89 18.37 7.03 0.03
C LYS A 89 17.90 5.63 -0.34
N ARG A 90 16.83 5.16 0.30
CA ARG A 90 16.21 3.86 0.06
C ARG A 90 14.68 3.96 0.09
N VAL A 91 14.02 3.23 -0.80
CA VAL A 91 12.57 3.09 -0.85
C VAL A 91 12.21 1.62 -0.70
N PHE A 92 11.57 1.24 0.39
CA PHE A 92 10.94 -0.07 0.53
C PHE A 92 9.56 -0.05 -0.11
N LEU A 93 9.27 -1.08 -0.90
CA LEU A 93 7.97 -1.28 -1.53
C LEU A 93 7.46 -2.65 -1.14
N LEU A 94 6.43 -2.68 -0.30
CA LEU A 94 5.80 -3.90 0.18
C LEU A 94 4.45 -4.09 -0.52
N GLY A 95 4.20 -5.26 -1.09
CA GLY A 95 2.91 -5.57 -1.68
C GLY A 95 2.52 -7.04 -1.52
N PRO A 96 1.21 -7.35 -1.54
CA PRO A 96 0.74 -8.72 -1.37
C PRO A 96 1.07 -9.61 -2.57
N SER A 97 1.12 -10.92 -2.38
CA SER A 97 1.14 -11.87 -3.49
C SER A 97 -0.27 -12.30 -3.90
N HIS A 98 -0.59 -12.16 -5.18
CA HIS A 98 -1.87 -12.59 -5.78
C HIS A 98 -1.77 -13.93 -6.51
N HIS A 99 -0.62 -14.21 -7.12
CA HIS A 99 -0.45 -15.34 -8.04
C HIS A 99 0.45 -16.45 -7.48
N HIS A 100 1.30 -16.13 -6.51
CA HIS A 100 2.27 -17.07 -5.94
C HIS A 100 1.89 -17.47 -4.52
N TYR A 101 1.82 -18.78 -4.26
CA TYR A 101 1.64 -19.25 -2.90
C TYR A 101 2.91 -18.97 -2.09
N LEU A 102 2.80 -18.03 -1.16
CA LEU A 102 3.88 -17.60 -0.30
C LEU A 102 3.35 -17.52 1.13
N SER A 103 4.00 -18.19 2.06
CA SER A 103 3.64 -18.19 3.49
C SER A 103 4.42 -17.16 4.31
N LYS A 104 5.44 -16.55 3.72
CA LYS A 104 6.31 -15.53 4.33
C LYS A 104 6.43 -14.30 3.43
N ALA A 105 7.65 -13.90 3.05
CA ALA A 105 7.92 -12.83 2.11
C ALA A 105 8.96 -13.29 1.06
N ALA A 106 9.06 -12.57 -0.05
CA ALA A 106 9.98 -12.85 -1.13
C ALA A 106 10.64 -11.57 -1.65
N LEU A 107 11.86 -11.70 -2.15
CA LEU A 107 12.72 -10.61 -2.62
C LEU A 107 13.06 -10.79 -4.10
N SER A 108 13.34 -9.69 -4.79
CA SER A 108 13.73 -9.73 -6.20
C SER A 108 15.21 -9.98 -6.40
N ARG A 109 15.56 -10.75 -7.43
CA ARG A 109 16.95 -10.92 -7.92
C ARG A 109 17.34 -9.89 -8.98
N CYS A 110 16.39 -9.11 -9.46
CA CYS A 110 16.62 -8.13 -10.53
C CYS A 110 17.55 -7.02 -10.04
N THR A 111 18.31 -6.43 -10.96
CA THR A 111 19.11 -5.22 -10.68
C THR A 111 18.28 -3.96 -10.84
N HIS A 112 17.23 -4.00 -11.67
CA HIS A 112 16.33 -2.87 -11.89
C HIS A 112 14.89 -3.32 -12.05
N TYR A 113 13.96 -2.43 -11.70
CA TYR A 113 12.54 -2.54 -12.03
C TYR A 113 12.20 -1.54 -13.13
N GLY A 114 11.72 -2.04 -14.27
CA GLY A 114 11.39 -1.23 -15.43
C GLY A 114 10.06 -0.50 -15.28
N THR A 115 9.97 0.69 -15.86
CA THR A 115 8.71 1.43 -16.07
C THR A 115 8.76 2.11 -17.43
N PRO A 116 7.62 2.53 -18.01
CA PRO A 116 7.65 3.36 -19.22
C PRO A 116 8.36 4.72 -19.05
N LEU A 117 8.59 5.18 -17.81
CA LEU A 117 9.28 6.43 -17.52
C LEU A 117 10.81 6.25 -17.49
N GLY A 118 11.26 5.10 -17.00
CA GLY A 118 12.65 4.67 -16.86
C GLY A 118 12.81 3.55 -15.82
N ASN A 119 14.04 3.08 -15.63
CA ASN A 119 14.36 1.97 -14.73
C ASN A 119 14.68 2.48 -13.31
N LEU A 120 14.13 1.82 -12.29
CA LEU A 120 14.44 2.05 -10.88
C LEU A 120 15.53 1.07 -10.41
N PRO A 121 16.67 1.52 -9.87
CA PRO A 121 17.72 0.64 -9.37
C PRO A 121 17.28 -0.09 -8.09
N VAL A 122 17.54 -1.40 -8.03
CA VAL A 122 17.24 -2.24 -6.86
C VAL A 122 18.44 -2.29 -5.92
N ASP A 123 18.20 -2.14 -4.61
CA ASP A 123 19.21 -2.32 -3.57
C ASP A 123 19.49 -3.82 -3.36
N ARG A 124 20.43 -4.33 -4.16
CA ARG A 124 20.82 -5.75 -4.11
C ARG A 124 21.56 -6.12 -2.82
N ASP A 125 22.19 -5.15 -2.17
CA ASP A 125 22.88 -5.38 -0.90
C ASP A 125 21.87 -5.52 0.24
N ALA A 126 20.87 -4.63 0.31
CA ALA A 126 19.79 -4.73 1.29
C ALA A 126 18.94 -6.00 1.10
N THR A 127 18.59 -6.36 -0.14
CA THR A 127 17.86 -7.61 -0.40
C THR A 127 18.70 -8.85 -0.02
N ALA A 128 20.01 -8.86 -0.31
CA ALA A 128 20.89 -9.95 0.11
C ALA A 128 21.06 -10.02 1.64
N GLU A 129 21.05 -8.89 2.33
CA GLU A 129 21.05 -8.81 3.80
C GLU A 129 19.76 -9.39 4.40
N LEU A 130 18.60 -8.92 3.93
CA LEU A 130 17.28 -9.41 4.37
C LEU A 130 17.14 -10.91 4.16
N TYR A 131 17.60 -11.43 3.01
CA TYR A 131 17.54 -12.86 2.71
C TYR A 131 18.25 -13.72 3.77
N LYS A 132 19.36 -13.25 4.34
CA LYS A 132 20.12 -13.98 5.38
C LYS A 132 19.32 -14.20 6.67
N ALA A 133 18.27 -13.42 6.91
CA ALA A 133 17.41 -13.58 8.09
C ALA A 133 16.53 -14.86 8.04
N GLY A 134 16.47 -15.57 6.91
CA GLY A 134 15.72 -16.83 6.79
C GLY A 134 14.20 -16.69 6.74
N LEU A 135 13.70 -15.45 6.62
CA LEU A 135 12.29 -15.11 6.49
C LEU A 135 11.86 -14.83 5.04
N PHE A 136 12.81 -14.79 4.10
CA PHE A 136 12.54 -14.48 2.70
C PHE A 136 12.93 -15.60 1.76
N GLU A 137 12.18 -15.70 0.68
CA GLU A 137 12.50 -16.51 -0.50
C GLU A 137 12.95 -15.61 -1.65
N TRP A 138 13.62 -16.16 -2.67
CA TRP A 138 13.91 -15.41 -3.88
C TRP A 138 12.80 -15.65 -4.91
N MET A 139 12.26 -14.58 -5.47
CA MET A 139 11.38 -14.70 -6.64
C MET A 139 12.20 -15.12 -7.86
N SER A 140 11.64 -16.01 -8.69
CA SER A 140 12.07 -16.09 -10.09
C SER A 140 11.61 -14.82 -10.81
N GLN A 141 12.30 -14.46 -11.90
CA GLN A 141 11.90 -13.29 -12.69
C GLN A 141 10.45 -13.42 -13.19
N SER A 142 10.02 -14.62 -13.58
CA SER A 142 8.63 -14.85 -14.02
C SER A 142 7.60 -14.65 -12.90
N ILE A 143 7.90 -15.03 -11.65
CA ILE A 143 7.02 -14.79 -10.50
C ILE A 143 6.95 -13.29 -10.21
N ASP A 144 8.10 -12.62 -10.30
CA ASP A 144 8.20 -11.18 -10.07
C ASP A 144 7.38 -10.41 -11.11
N GLU A 145 7.49 -10.76 -12.39
CA GLU A 145 6.78 -10.13 -13.51
C GLU A 145 5.30 -10.47 -13.57
N ASP A 146 4.84 -11.62 -13.06
CA ASP A 146 3.42 -11.97 -12.99
C ASP A 146 2.68 -11.19 -11.89
N GLU A 147 3.38 -10.69 -10.87
CA GLU A 147 2.78 -9.91 -9.80
C GLU A 147 2.60 -8.43 -10.17
N HIS A 148 1.41 -7.90 -10.00
CA HIS A 148 1.11 -6.50 -10.29
C HIS A 148 1.18 -5.59 -9.06
N SER A 149 1.02 -6.12 -7.84
CA SER A 149 0.89 -5.28 -6.65
C SER A 149 2.10 -4.34 -6.45
N LEU A 150 3.31 -4.82 -6.74
CA LEU A 150 4.52 -3.99 -6.67
C LEU A 150 4.59 -3.06 -7.89
N GLU A 151 4.31 -3.57 -9.08
CA GLU A 151 4.45 -2.83 -10.34
C GLU A 151 3.62 -1.56 -10.38
N MET A 152 2.39 -1.61 -9.86
CA MET A 152 1.48 -0.47 -9.89
C MET A 152 1.98 0.75 -9.10
N HIS A 153 2.98 0.59 -8.24
CA HIS A 153 3.62 1.70 -7.53
C HIS A 153 4.82 2.29 -8.27
N LEU A 154 5.43 1.56 -9.19
CA LEU A 154 6.71 1.95 -9.80
C LEU A 154 6.61 3.25 -10.62
N PRO A 155 5.58 3.48 -11.47
CA PRO A 155 5.46 4.75 -12.18
C PRO A 155 5.31 5.95 -11.24
N TYR A 156 4.54 5.82 -10.15
CA TYR A 156 4.40 6.87 -9.15
C TYR A 156 5.68 7.11 -8.37
N ILE A 157 6.39 6.05 -7.94
CA ILE A 157 7.70 6.15 -7.29
C ILE A 157 8.67 6.88 -8.22
N PHE A 158 8.81 6.43 -9.47
CA PHE A 158 9.66 7.08 -10.46
C PHE A 158 9.30 8.55 -10.62
N LYS A 159 8.01 8.88 -10.70
CA LYS A 159 7.53 10.25 -10.84
C LYS A 159 7.92 11.13 -9.65
N MET A 160 7.73 10.65 -8.43
CA MET A 160 8.07 11.39 -7.21
C MET A 160 9.59 11.57 -7.07
N LEU A 161 10.36 10.52 -7.32
CA LEU A 161 11.83 10.59 -7.30
C LEU A 161 12.36 11.52 -8.38
N SER A 162 11.78 11.50 -9.58
CA SER A 162 12.15 12.42 -10.67
C SER A 162 11.94 13.90 -10.31
N LYS A 163 10.84 14.21 -9.61
CA LYS A 163 10.57 15.58 -9.13
C LYS A 163 11.53 16.02 -8.05
N GLN A 164 12.02 15.10 -7.21
CA GLN A 164 12.89 15.42 -6.07
C GLN A 164 14.39 15.41 -6.44
N PHE A 165 14.82 14.45 -7.26
CA PHE A 165 16.24 14.15 -7.53
C PHE A 165 16.65 14.39 -9.00
N GLY A 166 15.76 14.92 -9.83
CA GLY A 166 16.00 15.18 -11.25
C GLY A 166 15.65 13.97 -12.14
N ASN A 167 15.92 14.05 -13.44
CA ASN A 167 15.43 13.01 -14.39
C ASN A 167 16.38 11.82 -14.59
N ASP A 168 17.56 11.82 -13.95
CA ASP A 168 18.55 10.75 -14.07
C ASP A 168 18.36 9.72 -12.95
N PRO A 169 17.94 8.48 -13.27
CA PRO A 169 17.69 7.45 -12.26
C PRO A 169 18.92 7.01 -11.46
N SER A 170 20.13 7.33 -11.91
CA SER A 170 21.35 7.06 -11.12
C SER A 170 21.44 7.87 -9.82
N ASN A 171 20.68 8.98 -9.73
CA ASN A 171 20.56 9.80 -8.53
C ASN A 171 19.41 9.36 -7.61
N PHE A 172 18.65 8.32 -8.00
CA PHE A 172 17.48 7.91 -7.24
C PHE A 172 17.84 7.08 -6.01
N PRO A 173 17.05 7.20 -4.93
CA PRO A 173 17.01 6.21 -3.86
C PRO A 173 16.88 4.80 -4.41
N LEU A 174 17.61 3.85 -3.81
CA LEU A 174 17.55 2.44 -4.23
C LEU A 174 16.24 1.79 -3.76
N LEU A 175 15.64 0.97 -4.61
CA LEU A 175 14.38 0.28 -4.35
C LEU A 175 14.62 -1.07 -3.65
N VAL A 176 13.85 -1.38 -2.62
CA VAL A 176 13.78 -2.71 -2.00
C VAL A 176 12.36 -3.27 -2.19
N PRO A 177 12.11 -4.02 -3.28
CA PRO A 177 10.82 -4.67 -3.50
C PRO A 177 10.68 -5.91 -2.61
N ILE A 178 9.57 -5.99 -1.88
CA ILE A 178 9.22 -7.10 -1.00
C ILE A 178 7.80 -7.56 -1.32
N MET A 179 7.67 -8.78 -1.83
CA MET A 179 6.38 -9.44 -1.97
C MET A 179 6.05 -10.12 -0.63
N VAL A 180 4.88 -9.83 -0.05
CA VAL A 180 4.42 -10.42 1.21
C VAL A 180 3.30 -11.41 0.91
N GLY A 181 3.45 -12.63 1.39
CA GLY A 181 2.50 -13.71 1.15
C GLY A 181 1.27 -13.66 2.06
N ASN A 182 0.43 -14.69 1.93
CA ASN A 182 -0.66 -14.95 2.87
C ASN A 182 -0.06 -15.59 4.14
N THR A 183 0.19 -14.76 5.14
CA THR A 183 1.04 -15.12 6.28
C THR A 183 0.30 -15.04 7.62
N SER A 184 1.02 -15.22 8.72
CA SER A 184 0.47 -15.24 10.09
C SER A 184 0.89 -14.02 10.90
N ALA A 185 0.17 -13.69 11.97
CA ALA A 185 0.52 -12.64 12.91
C ALA A 185 1.94 -12.78 13.48
N ALA A 186 2.39 -14.01 13.74
CA ALA A 186 3.74 -14.29 14.22
C ALA A 186 4.81 -13.95 13.16
N THR A 187 4.51 -14.25 11.89
CA THR A 187 5.40 -13.92 10.78
C THR A 187 5.41 -12.43 10.49
N GLU A 188 4.26 -11.75 10.57
CA GLU A 188 4.17 -10.29 10.46
C GLU A 188 5.03 -9.59 11.52
N LYS A 189 4.97 -10.04 12.77
CA LYS A 189 5.82 -9.54 13.86
C LYS A 189 7.31 -9.80 13.60
N ALA A 190 7.66 -10.99 13.11
CA ALA A 190 9.05 -11.33 12.80
C ALA A 190 9.62 -10.48 11.66
N LEU A 191 8.85 -10.28 10.59
CA LEU A 191 9.20 -9.38 9.49
C LEU A 191 9.26 -7.92 9.95
N GLY A 192 8.27 -7.48 10.74
CA GLY A 192 8.21 -6.12 11.27
C GLY A 192 9.43 -5.79 12.13
N LYS A 193 9.82 -6.70 13.02
CA LYS A 193 11.05 -6.57 13.82
C LYS A 193 12.30 -6.44 12.96
N LEU A 194 12.38 -7.18 11.86
CA LEU A 194 13.50 -7.10 10.93
C LEU A 194 13.53 -5.78 10.14
N LEU A 195 12.35 -5.23 9.82
CA LEU A 195 12.24 -3.96 9.08
C LEU A 195 12.31 -2.72 9.98
N ALA A 196 12.10 -2.86 11.29
CA ALA A 196 12.11 -1.74 12.24
C ALA A 196 13.40 -0.89 12.19
N PRO A 197 14.63 -1.45 12.10
CA PRO A 197 15.84 -0.64 11.96
C PRO A 197 15.86 0.22 10.69
N TYR A 198 15.35 -0.28 9.57
CA TYR A 198 15.22 0.50 8.34
C TYR A 198 14.15 1.58 8.47
N LEU A 199 13.07 1.29 9.20
CA LEU A 199 12.00 2.25 9.46
C LEU A 199 12.45 3.42 10.36
N ALA A 200 13.32 3.13 11.34
CA ALA A 200 13.95 4.14 12.20
C ALA A 200 14.95 5.04 11.46
N ASP A 201 15.56 4.56 10.37
CA ASP A 201 16.47 5.37 9.56
C ASP A 201 15.69 6.48 8.83
N PRO A 202 15.95 7.77 9.13
CA PRO A 202 15.23 8.90 8.52
C PRO A 202 15.48 9.04 7.01
N THR A 203 16.44 8.30 6.45
CA THR A 203 16.74 8.24 5.02
C THR A 203 16.07 7.08 4.30
N THR A 204 15.22 6.31 4.97
CA THR A 204 14.40 5.27 4.35
C THR A 204 12.95 5.73 4.22
N ALA A 205 12.34 5.47 3.07
CA ALA A 205 10.92 5.69 2.82
C ALA A 205 10.22 4.36 2.49
N PHE A 206 8.92 4.27 2.76
CA PHE A 206 8.11 3.05 2.62
C PHE A 206 6.84 3.31 1.82
N VAL A 207 6.54 2.39 0.91
CA VAL A 207 5.29 2.30 0.17
C VAL A 207 4.65 0.95 0.48
N ILE A 208 3.44 0.98 1.01
CA ILE A 208 2.64 -0.19 1.33
C ILE A 208 1.49 -0.27 0.34
N SER A 209 1.50 -1.33 -0.45
CA SER A 209 0.56 -1.56 -1.53
C SER A 209 -0.69 -2.26 -1.01
N SER A 210 -1.84 -1.59 -1.08
CA SER A 210 -3.13 -2.19 -0.70
C SER A 210 -4.32 -1.49 -1.31
N ASP A 211 -5.16 -2.25 -2.01
CA ASP A 211 -6.59 -1.97 -2.11
C ASP A 211 -7.30 -2.38 -0.80
N PHE A 212 -8.53 -1.91 -0.61
CA PHE A 212 -9.39 -2.22 0.54
C PHE A 212 -10.47 -3.22 0.12
N ALA A 213 -11.70 -3.19 0.64
CA ALA A 213 -12.72 -4.21 0.36
C ALA A 213 -12.87 -4.54 -1.14
N HIS A 214 -12.70 -5.82 -1.47
CA HIS A 214 -13.13 -6.43 -2.72
C HIS A 214 -14.51 -7.06 -2.49
N TRP A 215 -15.56 -6.26 -2.67
CA TRP A 215 -16.93 -6.67 -2.39
C TRP A 215 -17.64 -7.22 -3.62
N GLY A 216 -18.30 -8.36 -3.47
CA GLY A 216 -19.17 -8.97 -4.45
C GLY A 216 -19.00 -10.49 -4.54
N SER A 217 -19.97 -11.14 -5.16
CA SER A 217 -19.98 -12.61 -5.31
C SER A 217 -18.72 -13.14 -6.03
N ARG A 218 -18.17 -12.38 -6.99
CA ARG A 218 -16.92 -12.74 -7.71
C ARG A 218 -15.69 -12.81 -6.81
N PHE A 219 -15.71 -12.13 -5.68
CA PHE A 219 -14.66 -12.15 -4.66
C PHE A 219 -14.96 -13.11 -3.51
N ARG A 220 -16.13 -13.78 -3.55
CA ARG A 220 -16.67 -14.60 -2.44
C ARG A 220 -16.78 -13.82 -1.13
N TYR A 221 -17.07 -12.52 -1.22
CA TYR A 221 -17.20 -11.64 -0.07
C TYR A 221 -18.38 -10.70 -0.27
N THR A 222 -19.46 -10.90 0.47
CA THR A 222 -20.70 -10.12 0.39
C THR A 222 -21.17 -9.67 1.77
N TYR A 223 -20.23 -9.41 2.68
CA TYR A 223 -20.51 -8.99 4.05
C TYR A 223 -21.32 -7.69 4.05
N TYR A 224 -22.33 -7.62 4.91
CA TYR A 224 -23.28 -6.53 4.96
C TYR A 224 -23.83 -6.34 6.38
N ARG A 225 -23.84 -5.09 6.84
CA ARG A 225 -24.44 -4.64 8.10
C ARG A 225 -25.70 -3.83 7.82
N PRO A 226 -26.90 -4.37 8.12
CA PRO A 226 -28.16 -3.66 7.93
C PRO A 226 -28.27 -2.37 8.75
N THR A 227 -27.64 -2.34 9.91
CA THR A 227 -27.63 -1.21 10.85
C THR A 227 -26.18 -0.80 11.15
N PRO A 228 -25.85 0.51 11.16
CA PRO A 228 -24.49 0.96 11.52
C PRO A 228 -24.05 0.48 12.91
N GLY A 229 -22.84 -0.07 13.00
CA GLY A 229 -22.28 -0.64 14.23
C GLY A 229 -22.98 -1.92 14.72
N GLY A 230 -23.92 -2.47 13.95
CA GLY A 230 -24.65 -3.69 14.27
C GLY A 230 -23.96 -4.95 13.75
N ALA A 231 -24.56 -6.11 14.03
CA ALA A 231 -24.09 -7.39 13.53
C ALA A 231 -24.15 -7.45 11.98
N GLY A 232 -23.10 -8.02 11.38
CA GLY A 232 -23.02 -8.25 9.93
C GLY A 232 -23.32 -9.67 9.51
N GLN A 233 -23.57 -9.86 8.22
CA GLN A 233 -23.84 -11.16 7.61
C GLN A 233 -23.36 -11.20 6.15
N MET A 234 -23.07 -12.40 5.64
CA MET A 234 -22.82 -12.61 4.21
C MET A 234 -24.15 -12.68 3.45
N LEU A 235 -24.34 -11.81 2.45
CA LEU A 235 -25.54 -11.84 1.63
C LEU A 235 -25.51 -13.01 0.64
N SER A 236 -26.62 -13.73 0.54
CA SER A 236 -26.87 -14.69 -0.54
C SER A 236 -27.23 -13.96 -1.84
N ALA A 237 -27.02 -14.60 -3.00
CA ALA A 237 -27.32 -14.02 -4.31
C ALA A 237 -28.80 -13.57 -4.47
N SER A 238 -29.73 -14.21 -3.74
CA SER A 238 -31.16 -13.89 -3.75
C SER A 238 -31.59 -12.88 -2.69
N ALA A 239 -30.67 -12.39 -1.86
CA ALA A 239 -30.99 -11.46 -0.78
C ALA A 239 -31.55 -10.14 -1.33
N LYS A 240 -32.62 -9.65 -0.70
CA LYS A 240 -33.23 -8.35 -1.02
C LYS A 240 -32.83 -7.33 0.05
N VAL A 241 -31.89 -6.46 -0.30
CA VAL A 241 -31.42 -5.38 0.57
C VAL A 241 -32.36 -4.18 0.43
N LYS A 242 -32.96 -3.73 1.53
CA LYS A 242 -33.90 -2.59 1.55
C LYS A 242 -33.58 -1.52 2.57
N ASP A 243 -32.94 -1.88 3.68
CA ASP A 243 -32.82 -0.98 4.84
C ASP A 243 -31.68 0.02 4.68
N ARG A 244 -30.50 -0.48 4.29
CA ARG A 244 -29.29 0.33 4.10
C ARG A 244 -28.61 -0.01 2.78
N ALA A 245 -28.13 0.99 2.06
CA ALA A 245 -27.38 0.77 0.83
C ALA A 245 -26.11 -0.08 1.09
N ILE A 246 -25.84 -1.05 0.21
CA ILE A 246 -24.72 -1.98 0.37
C ILE A 246 -23.40 -1.23 0.44
N HIS A 247 -23.19 -0.25 -0.45
CA HIS A 247 -21.97 0.54 -0.44
C HIS A 247 -21.74 1.26 0.90
N GLU A 248 -22.78 1.73 1.60
CA GLU A 248 -22.59 2.34 2.92
C GLU A 248 -22.12 1.34 3.98
N SER A 249 -22.52 0.07 3.88
CA SER A 249 -21.95 -0.99 4.71
C SER A 249 -20.50 -1.30 4.34
N ILE A 250 -20.14 -1.29 3.05
CA ILE A 250 -18.76 -1.47 2.60
C ILE A 250 -17.88 -0.38 3.20
N LYS A 251 -18.33 0.89 3.10
CA LYS A 251 -17.62 2.04 3.65
C LYS A 251 -17.40 1.92 5.15
N GLU A 252 -18.42 1.51 5.91
CA GLU A 252 -18.26 1.31 7.36
C GLU A 252 -17.16 0.30 7.67
N VAL A 253 -17.18 -0.87 7.04
CA VAL A 253 -16.18 -1.92 7.27
C VAL A 253 -14.78 -1.49 6.86
N ASP A 254 -14.65 -0.78 5.73
CA ASP A 254 -13.36 -0.21 5.33
C ASP A 254 -12.88 0.86 6.32
N PHE A 255 -13.77 1.69 6.85
CA PHE A 255 -13.42 2.70 7.84
C PHE A 255 -13.05 2.08 9.19
N GLU A 256 -13.62 0.93 9.56
CA GLU A 256 -13.16 0.17 10.74
C GLU A 256 -11.72 -0.33 10.56
N CYS A 257 -11.41 -0.86 9.38
CA CYS A 257 -10.05 -1.25 9.02
C CYS A 257 -9.12 -0.03 9.08
N MET A 258 -9.50 1.10 8.50
CA MET A 258 -8.74 2.35 8.59
C MET A 258 -8.54 2.78 10.05
N GLY A 259 -9.59 2.76 10.85
CA GLY A 259 -9.53 3.11 12.27
C GLY A 259 -8.59 2.21 13.06
N ALA A 260 -8.55 0.91 12.74
CA ALA A 260 -7.58 -0.01 13.33
C ALA A 260 -6.14 0.33 12.90
N CYS A 261 -5.91 0.65 11.62
CA CYS A 261 -4.61 1.16 11.16
C CYS A 261 -4.17 2.44 11.89
N GLU A 262 -5.07 3.42 12.04
CA GLU A 262 -4.78 4.69 12.73
C GLU A 262 -4.50 4.51 14.22
N SER A 263 -5.04 3.45 14.83
CA SER A 263 -4.74 3.10 16.23
C SER A 263 -3.27 2.81 16.47
N GLY A 264 -2.55 2.44 15.40
CA GLY A 264 -1.18 1.97 15.48
C GLY A 264 -1.01 0.68 16.28
N SER A 265 -2.08 -0.12 16.44
CA SER A 265 -2.07 -1.42 17.11
C SER A 265 -2.27 -2.55 16.11
N HIS A 266 -1.25 -3.41 16.00
CA HIS A 266 -1.28 -4.59 15.15
C HIS A 266 -2.36 -5.58 15.59
N GLU A 267 -2.58 -5.73 16.88
CA GLU A 267 -3.64 -6.58 17.43
C GLU A 267 -5.03 -6.10 17.00
N LYS A 268 -5.35 -4.80 17.18
CA LYS A 268 -6.65 -4.24 16.75
C LYS A 268 -6.87 -4.39 15.24
N TRP A 269 -5.81 -4.32 14.44
CA TRP A 269 -5.87 -4.57 13.00
C TRP A 269 -6.31 -5.99 12.69
N LEU A 270 -5.72 -6.97 13.38
CA LEU A 270 -6.08 -8.38 13.23
C LEU A 270 -7.51 -8.65 13.72
N ASP A 271 -7.91 -8.09 14.86
CA ASP A 271 -9.25 -8.27 15.42
C ASP A 271 -10.34 -7.80 14.45
N VAL A 272 -10.16 -6.62 13.83
CA VAL A 272 -11.13 -6.09 12.85
C VAL A 272 -11.19 -6.96 11.59
N LEU A 273 -10.06 -7.47 11.11
CA LEU A 273 -10.03 -8.38 9.97
C LEU A 273 -10.70 -9.72 10.30
N GLU A 274 -10.54 -10.24 11.50
CA GLU A 274 -11.18 -11.47 11.97
C GLU A 274 -12.70 -11.29 12.10
N ASP A 275 -13.16 -10.21 12.73
CA ASP A 275 -14.59 -9.94 12.92
C ASP A 275 -15.35 -9.73 11.59
N THR A 276 -14.74 -8.96 10.69
CA THR A 276 -15.42 -8.55 9.44
C THR A 276 -15.14 -9.50 8.27
N GLY A 277 -14.02 -10.21 8.30
CA GLY A 277 -13.49 -10.94 7.16
C GLY A 277 -13.11 -10.04 5.98
N ASN A 278 -12.87 -8.73 6.21
CA ASN A 278 -12.68 -7.78 5.12
C ASN A 278 -11.53 -8.18 4.18
N THR A 279 -11.75 -7.97 2.89
CA THR A 279 -10.89 -8.47 1.82
C THR A 279 -9.79 -7.49 1.43
N VAL A 280 -9.22 -6.80 2.43
CA VAL A 280 -8.06 -5.92 2.24
C VAL A 280 -6.89 -6.76 1.71
N CYS A 281 -6.49 -6.55 0.46
CA CYS A 281 -5.50 -7.40 -0.20
C CYS A 281 -4.10 -7.23 0.40
N GLY A 282 -3.72 -6.01 0.75
CA GLY A 282 -2.46 -5.68 1.41
C GLY A 282 -2.48 -5.82 2.94
N ARG A 283 -3.40 -6.61 3.49
CA ARG A 283 -3.54 -6.77 4.95
C ARG A 283 -2.26 -7.21 5.66
N HIS A 284 -1.47 -8.06 5.00
CA HIS A 284 -0.21 -8.56 5.53
C HIS A 284 0.93 -7.54 5.38
N PRO A 285 1.16 -6.88 4.23
CA PRO A 285 2.04 -5.72 4.15
C PRO A 285 1.75 -4.63 5.20
N ILE A 286 0.47 -4.30 5.40
CA ILE A 286 0.04 -3.35 6.44
C ILE A 286 0.40 -3.89 7.83
N GLY A 287 0.04 -5.13 8.13
CA GLY A 287 0.35 -5.79 9.40
C GLY A 287 1.84 -5.79 9.73
N VAL A 288 2.70 -6.13 8.77
CA VAL A 288 4.17 -6.08 8.91
C VAL A 288 4.66 -4.70 9.32
N ILE A 289 4.20 -3.64 8.64
CA ILE A 289 4.63 -2.28 8.96
C ILE A 289 4.04 -1.80 10.29
N MET A 290 2.79 -2.15 10.61
CA MET A 290 2.23 -1.87 11.93
C MET A 290 3.04 -2.52 13.04
N SER A 291 3.43 -3.79 12.89
CA SER A 291 4.33 -4.47 13.84
C SER A 291 5.71 -3.80 13.93
N ALA A 292 6.27 -3.34 12.80
CA ALA A 292 7.55 -2.62 12.81
C ALA A 292 7.47 -1.31 13.60
N ILE A 293 6.36 -0.58 13.46
CA ILE A 293 6.13 0.66 14.19
C ILE A 293 5.96 0.38 15.69
N GLU A 294 5.25 -0.69 16.07
CA GLU A 294 5.14 -1.11 17.47
C GLU A 294 6.50 -1.46 18.08
N GLU A 295 7.36 -2.18 17.35
CA GLU A 295 8.72 -2.50 17.80
C GLU A 295 9.52 -1.22 18.09
N LEU A 296 9.41 -0.20 17.22
CA LEU A 296 10.05 1.10 17.45
C LEU A 296 9.52 1.81 18.69
N ARG A 297 8.20 1.82 18.89
CA ARG A 297 7.58 2.44 20.07
C ARG A 297 7.94 1.71 21.37
N ALA A 298 8.11 0.39 21.34
CA ALA A 298 8.51 -0.40 22.50
C ALA A 298 9.97 -0.15 22.91
N GLY A 299 10.85 0.13 21.94
CA GLY A 299 12.27 0.37 22.17
C GLY A 299 12.62 1.78 22.66
N ASP A 300 11.73 2.75 22.51
CA ASP A 300 12.00 4.16 22.82
C ASP A 300 11.07 4.69 23.94
N GLN A 301 11.62 4.78 25.16
CA GLN A 301 10.92 5.32 26.35
C GLN A 301 10.59 6.82 26.24
N GLY A 302 11.08 7.52 25.21
CA GLY A 302 10.82 8.94 24.93
C GLY A 302 10.08 9.21 23.62
N ALA A 303 9.71 8.18 22.85
CA ALA A 303 9.03 8.36 21.57
C ALA A 303 7.66 9.05 21.76
N ASN A 304 7.38 10.00 20.88
CA ASN A 304 6.06 10.62 20.78
C ASN A 304 5.02 9.51 20.53
N GLN A 305 4.01 9.38 21.39
CA GLN A 305 3.03 8.29 21.33
C GLN A 305 2.28 8.21 19.99
N GLY A 306 2.26 9.28 19.20
CA GLY A 306 1.68 9.34 17.85
C GLY A 306 2.63 8.97 16.70
N ALA A 307 3.91 8.65 16.97
CA ALA A 307 4.87 8.28 15.93
C ALA A 307 4.45 6.98 15.22
N GLY A 308 4.38 7.06 13.89
CA GLY A 308 3.96 6.00 12.99
C GLY A 308 2.44 5.73 12.98
N GLN A 309 1.62 6.57 13.58
CA GLN A 309 0.17 6.47 13.35
C GLN A 309 -0.16 6.93 11.92
N PHE A 310 -0.91 6.09 11.21
CA PHE A 310 -1.42 6.45 9.89
C PHE A 310 -2.48 7.53 10.01
N ARG A 311 -2.55 8.38 8.99
CA ARG A 311 -3.65 9.32 8.73
C ARG A 311 -4.18 9.04 7.34
N PHE A 312 -5.42 8.62 7.23
CA PHE A 312 -6.07 8.43 5.93
C PHE A 312 -6.50 9.76 5.35
N VAL A 313 -6.16 10.00 4.08
CA VAL A 313 -6.37 11.28 3.38
C VAL A 313 -7.33 11.16 2.20
N ARG A 314 -7.61 9.92 1.76
CA ARG A 314 -8.54 9.67 0.65
C ARG A 314 -9.16 8.29 0.76
N TYR A 315 -10.43 8.21 0.39
CA TYR A 315 -11.18 6.98 0.21
C TYR A 315 -12.06 7.11 -1.03
N GLU A 316 -12.01 6.09 -1.88
CA GLU A 316 -12.80 5.98 -3.10
C GLU A 316 -13.26 4.54 -3.31
N ARG A 317 -14.18 4.33 -4.24
CA ARG A 317 -14.64 3.00 -4.66
C ARG A 317 -14.78 2.98 -6.17
N SER A 318 -14.52 1.83 -6.79
CA SER A 318 -14.72 1.64 -8.23
C SER A 318 -16.17 1.90 -8.68
N SER A 319 -17.14 1.68 -7.78
CA SER A 319 -18.57 1.84 -8.04
C SER A 319 -19.35 1.87 -6.71
N GLU A 320 -20.56 2.42 -6.74
CA GLU A 320 -21.50 2.34 -5.62
C GLU A 320 -22.41 1.12 -5.79
N VAL A 321 -22.11 0.03 -5.08
CA VAL A 321 -22.94 -1.18 -5.06
C VAL A 321 -24.32 -0.89 -4.47
N LYS A 322 -25.37 -1.17 -5.25
CA LYS A 322 -26.79 -1.03 -4.89
C LYS A 322 -27.51 -2.37 -4.86
N LYS A 323 -27.00 -3.37 -5.58
CA LYS A 323 -27.60 -4.71 -5.69
C LYS A 323 -26.56 -5.81 -5.43
N VAL A 324 -27.00 -6.95 -4.92
CA VAL A 324 -26.09 -8.07 -4.57
C VAL A 324 -25.33 -8.65 -5.77
N GLY A 325 -25.92 -8.54 -6.98
CA GLY A 325 -25.26 -8.96 -8.21
C GLY A 325 -24.15 -8.03 -8.71
N GLU A 326 -23.96 -6.86 -8.08
CA GLU A 326 -22.90 -5.91 -8.43
C GLU A 326 -21.63 -6.20 -7.61
N SER A 327 -20.52 -5.51 -7.95
CA SER A 327 -19.26 -5.62 -7.21
C SER A 327 -18.51 -4.30 -7.23
N SER A 328 -17.67 -4.07 -6.23
CA SER A 328 -16.78 -2.92 -6.16
C SER A 328 -15.44 -3.29 -5.51
N VAL A 329 -14.43 -2.49 -5.79
CA VAL A 329 -13.17 -2.47 -5.03
C VAL A 329 -13.02 -1.09 -4.38
N SER A 330 -12.62 -1.06 -3.13
CA SER A 330 -12.34 0.17 -2.39
C SER A 330 -10.86 0.56 -2.47
N TYR A 331 -10.59 1.85 -2.50
CA TYR A 331 -9.25 2.43 -2.57
C TYR A 331 -9.06 3.40 -1.43
N ALA A 332 -7.92 3.33 -0.75
CA ALA A 332 -7.59 4.25 0.32
C ALA A 332 -6.14 4.71 0.23
N SER A 333 -5.91 5.96 0.62
CA SER A 333 -4.57 6.55 0.68
C SER A 333 -4.29 7.05 2.09
N ALA A 334 -3.13 6.67 2.62
CA ALA A 334 -2.73 7.04 3.97
C ALA A 334 -1.24 7.43 4.02
N VAL A 335 -0.87 8.12 5.09
CA VAL A 335 0.50 8.55 5.36
C VAL A 335 0.77 8.52 6.85
N ALA A 336 1.95 8.07 7.25
CA ALA A 336 2.45 8.09 8.61
C ALA A 336 3.78 8.83 8.69
N VAL A 337 3.98 9.54 9.81
CA VAL A 337 5.24 10.18 10.17
C VAL A 337 5.91 9.29 11.21
N VAL A 338 7.09 8.77 10.91
CA VAL A 338 7.91 7.93 11.80
C VAL A 338 9.17 8.68 12.16
#